data_AF-A0A1F9A933-F1
#
_entry.id   AF-A0A1F9A933-F1
#
_cell.length_a   1.000
_cell.length_b   1.000
_cell.length_c   1.000
_cell.angle_alpha   90.00
_cell.angle_beta   90.00
_cell.angle_gamma   90.00
#
_symmetry.space_group_name_H-M   'P 1'
#
loop_
_entity.id
_entity.type
_entity.pdbx_description
1 polymer ?
#
loop_
_entity_poly.entity_id
_entity_poly.type
_entity_poly.pdbx_seq_one_letter_code
_entity_poly.pdbx_strand_id
1 'polypeptide(L)'
;MIHNTTILTTTDYIKNNEDTVTAFLKALIEAIHFFKTRPDEVVGILRRNLAKRFGLDDEEYYVHLQREWANLLLRKPYPLAAAIQNVFDLDAGKDSKVHNDVSPLEPWDLHYLRVIDDSGFIDKLYAA
;
A
#
# COMPACT_ATOMS: atom_id res chain seq x y z
N MET A 1 -3.23 2.39 14.54
CA MET A 1 -4.36 2.19 13.60
C MET A 1 -3.81 1.92 12.21
N ILE A 2 -4.49 1.10 11.40
CA ILE A 2 -4.23 1.08 9.96
C ILE A 2 -4.72 2.41 9.40
N HIS A 3 -3.81 3.23 8.89
CA HIS A 3 -4.15 4.51 8.25
C HIS A 3 -4.34 4.38 6.72
N ASN A 4 -4.06 3.20 6.15
CA ASN A 4 -3.94 2.99 4.71
C ASN A 4 -4.89 1.92 4.17
N THR A 5 -5.14 1.99 2.87
CA THR A 5 -5.85 0.97 2.10
C THR A 5 -5.06 -0.33 2.03
N THR A 6 -5.69 -1.45 2.37
CA THR A 6 -5.17 -2.79 2.05
C THR A 6 -5.65 -3.19 0.66
N ILE A 7 -4.75 -3.68 -0.18
CA ILE A 7 -5.10 -4.26 -1.49
C ILE A 7 -5.21 -5.76 -1.32
N LEU A 8 -6.34 -6.32 -1.73
CA LEU A 8 -6.71 -7.71 -1.48
C LEU A 8 -7.15 -8.35 -2.80
N THR A 9 -6.83 -9.62 -2.97
CA THR A 9 -7.37 -10.50 -4.01
C THR A 9 -7.46 -11.92 -3.46
N THR A 10 -8.01 -12.87 -4.22
CA THR A 10 -8.15 -14.25 -3.76
C THR A 10 -6.90 -15.07 -4.07
N THR A 11 -6.61 -16.07 -3.22
CA THR A 11 -5.53 -17.03 -3.44
C THR A 11 -5.67 -17.76 -4.78
N ASP A 12 -6.89 -18.09 -5.19
CA ASP A 12 -7.16 -18.74 -6.47
C ASP A 12 -6.84 -17.83 -7.65
N TYR A 13 -7.13 -16.53 -7.56
CA TYR A 13 -6.74 -15.58 -8.60
C TYR A 13 -5.22 -15.51 -8.72
N ILE A 14 -4.51 -15.42 -7.59
CA ILE A 14 -3.06 -15.32 -7.55
C ILE A 14 -2.41 -16.53 -8.23
N LYS A 15 -2.77 -17.76 -7.83
CA LYS A 15 -2.21 -18.99 -8.40
C LYS A 15 -2.38 -19.11 -9.91
N ASN A 16 -3.49 -18.56 -10.44
CA ASN A 16 -3.78 -18.61 -11.87
C ASN A 16 -3.20 -17.42 -12.65
N ASN A 17 -2.67 -16.40 -11.98
CA ASN A 17 -2.26 -15.13 -12.59
C ASN A 17 -0.98 -14.56 -11.93
N GLU A 18 -0.02 -15.41 -11.55
CA GLU A 18 1.17 -15.00 -10.80
C GLU A 18 1.99 -13.89 -11.48
N ASP A 19 2.12 -13.96 -12.81
CA ASP A 19 2.82 -12.93 -13.60
C ASP A 19 2.10 -11.57 -13.49
N THR A 20 0.78 -11.56 -13.60
CA THR A 20 -0.05 -10.35 -13.47
C THR A 20 0.06 -9.76 -12.07
N VAL A 21 0.00 -10.61 -11.03
CA VAL A 21 0.15 -10.19 -9.63
C VAL A 21 1.53 -9.60 -9.39
N THR A 22 2.58 -10.25 -9.89
CA THR A 22 3.95 -9.78 -9.78
C THR A 22 4.16 -8.45 -10.51
N ALA A 23 3.62 -8.32 -11.72
CA ALA A 23 3.67 -7.08 -12.50
C ALA A 23 2.92 -5.94 -11.78
N PHE A 24 1.74 -6.22 -11.23
CA PHE A 24 0.97 -5.26 -10.44
C PHE A 24 1.75 -4.79 -9.21
N LEU A 25 2.34 -5.71 -8.44
CA LEU A 25 3.12 -5.35 -7.25
C LEU A 25 4.32 -4.48 -7.60
N LYS A 26 5.05 -4.80 -8.67
CA LYS A 26 6.16 -3.96 -9.16
C LYS A 26 5.67 -2.57 -9.57
N ALA A 27 4.58 -2.48 -10.34
CA ALA A 27 4.00 -1.20 -10.73
C ALA A 27 3.53 -0.37 -9.52
N LEU A 28 2.97 -1.01 -8.50
CA LEU A 28 2.60 -0.34 -7.25
C LEU A 28 3.83 0.22 -6.53
N ILE A 29 4.91 -0.56 -6.43
CA ILE A 29 6.19 -0.12 -5.84
C ILE A 29 6.76 1.07 -6.62
N GLU A 30 6.76 1.01 -7.96
CA GLU A 30 7.20 2.12 -8.81
C GLU A 30 6.32 3.36 -8.62
N ALA A 31 5.00 3.19 -8.49
CA ALA A 31 4.07 4.28 -8.22
C ALA A 31 4.33 4.93 -6.85
N ILE A 32 4.61 4.13 -5.81
CA ILE A 32 5.01 4.64 -4.48
C ILE A 32 6.33 5.41 -4.59
N HIS A 33 7.31 4.86 -5.31
CA HIS A 33 8.58 5.53 -5.56
C HIS A 33 8.37 6.88 -6.27
N PHE A 34 7.61 6.90 -7.37
CA PHE A 34 7.25 8.12 -8.09
C PHE A 34 6.55 9.13 -7.17
N PHE A 35 5.56 8.67 -6.39
CA PHE A 35 4.81 9.51 -5.47
C PHE A 35 5.73 10.24 -4.48
N LYS A 36 6.74 9.53 -3.97
CA LYS A 36 7.68 10.04 -2.96
C LYS A 36 8.81 10.88 -3.55
N THR A 37 9.27 10.60 -4.76
CA THR A 37 10.46 11.22 -5.35
C THR A 37 10.16 12.33 -6.34
N ARG A 38 8.91 12.45 -6.81
CA ARG A 38 8.49 13.46 -7.80
C ARG A 38 7.31 14.30 -7.30
N PRO A 39 7.48 15.05 -6.21
CA PRO A 39 6.39 15.76 -5.53
C PRO A 39 5.64 16.72 -6.45
N ASP A 40 6.34 17.52 -7.27
CA ASP A 40 5.71 18.53 -8.13
C ASP A 40 4.79 17.89 -9.19
N GLU A 41 5.23 16.79 -9.80
CA GLU A 41 4.41 16.05 -10.76
C GLU A 41 3.16 15.45 -10.07
N VAL A 42 3.34 14.93 -8.87
CA VAL A 42 2.28 14.32 -8.05
C VAL A 42 1.26 15.35 -7.61
N VAL A 43 1.68 16.54 -7.15
CA VAL A 43 0.79 17.64 -6.78
C VAL A 43 -0.10 18.01 -7.95
N GLY A 44 0.47 18.11 -9.16
CA GLY A 44 -0.29 18.34 -10.38
C GLY A 44 -1.33 17.25 -10.65
N ILE A 45 -0.98 15.97 -10.45
CA ILE A 45 -1.91 14.83 -10.58
C ILE A 45 -3.03 14.91 -9.52
N LEU A 46 -2.69 15.15 -8.26
CA LEU A 46 -3.64 15.22 -7.15
C LEU A 46 -4.66 16.35 -7.40
N ARG A 47 -4.18 17.55 -7.71
CA ARG A 47 -5.04 18.70 -8.01
C ARG A 47 -5.99 18.40 -9.17
N ARG A 48 -5.48 17.90 -10.31
CA ARG A 48 -6.30 17.56 -11.48
C ARG A 48 -7.42 16.56 -11.17
N ASN A 49 -7.16 15.58 -10.31
CA ASN A 49 -8.11 14.50 -10.02
C ASN A 49 -9.04 14.79 -8.83
N LEU A 50 -8.61 15.63 -7.88
CA LEU A 50 -9.30 15.83 -6.60
C LEU A 50 -9.93 17.21 -6.45
N ALA A 51 -9.47 18.25 -7.16
CA ALA A 51 -9.98 19.62 -6.99
C ALA A 51 -11.47 19.73 -7.20
N LYS A 52 -11.97 19.15 -8.30
CA LYS A 52 -13.41 19.11 -8.58
C LYS A 52 -14.20 18.30 -7.53
N ARG A 53 -13.61 17.20 -7.04
CA ARG A 53 -14.27 16.31 -6.07
C ARG A 53 -14.39 16.96 -4.69
N PHE A 54 -13.39 17.73 -4.28
CA PHE A 54 -13.37 18.39 -2.98
C PHE A 54 -13.87 19.84 -3.03
N GLY A 55 -14.09 20.40 -4.23
CA GLY A 55 -14.45 21.81 -4.38
C GLY A 55 -13.36 22.76 -3.90
N LEU A 56 -12.09 22.33 -3.98
CA LEU A 56 -10.93 23.04 -3.44
C LEU A 56 -9.83 23.07 -4.50
N ASP A 57 -9.44 24.26 -4.94
CA ASP A 57 -8.42 24.46 -5.98
C ASP A 57 -7.21 25.26 -5.45
N ASP A 58 -6.88 25.07 -4.18
CA ASP A 58 -5.71 25.64 -3.53
C ASP A 58 -4.50 24.71 -3.73
N GLU A 59 -3.43 25.22 -4.32
CA GLU A 59 -2.22 24.47 -4.57
C GLU A 59 -1.50 24.07 -3.27
N GLU A 60 -1.49 24.94 -2.25
CA GLU A 60 -0.82 24.66 -0.97
C GLU A 60 -1.47 23.46 -0.28
N TYR A 61 -2.78 23.29 -0.42
CA TYR A 61 -3.50 22.12 0.08
C TYR A 61 -2.97 20.82 -0.54
N TYR A 62 -2.73 20.80 -1.85
CA TYR A 62 -2.24 19.60 -2.55
C TYR A 62 -0.77 19.31 -2.28
N VAL A 63 0.04 20.35 -2.10
CA VAL A 63 1.42 20.20 -1.61
C VAL A 63 1.44 19.58 -0.22
N HIS A 64 0.59 20.07 0.70
CA HIS A 64 0.44 19.49 2.03
C HIS A 64 -0.03 18.04 1.96
N LEU A 65 -1.05 17.75 1.15
CA LEU A 65 -1.59 16.40 0.98
C LEU A 65 -0.54 15.42 0.44
N GLN A 66 0.24 15.83 -0.57
CA GLN A 66 1.33 15.02 -1.11
C GLN A 66 2.35 14.71 -0.02
N ARG A 67 2.77 15.71 0.77
CA ARG A 67 3.75 15.53 1.84
C ARG A 67 3.27 14.56 2.91
N GLU A 68 2.04 14.71 3.38
CA GLU A 68 1.46 13.83 4.40
C GLU A 68 1.33 12.39 3.90
N TRP A 69 0.79 12.19 2.70
CA TRP A 69 0.65 10.85 2.11
C TRP A 69 2.00 10.22 1.79
N ALA A 70 2.98 11.01 1.33
CA ALA A 70 4.33 10.51 1.09
C ALA A 70 4.98 9.99 2.37
N ASN A 71 4.71 10.60 3.53
CA ASN A 71 5.20 10.12 4.83
C ASN A 71 4.53 8.81 5.26
N LEU A 72 3.25 8.61 4.93
CA LEU A 72 2.49 7.40 5.25
C LEU A 72 2.85 6.21 4.35
N LEU A 73 3.27 6.46 3.12
CA LEU A 73 3.65 5.42 2.16
C LEU A 73 5.03 4.85 2.47
N LEU A 74 5.09 3.55 2.76
CA LEU A 74 6.32 2.82 3.02
C LEU A 74 7.05 2.52 1.70
N ARG A 75 8.37 2.77 1.68
CA ARG A 75 9.24 2.42 0.54
C ARG A 75 9.14 0.94 0.15
N LYS A 76 9.27 0.07 1.16
CA LYS A 76 9.02 -1.36 1.05
C LYS A 76 7.63 -1.58 1.65
N PRO A 77 6.59 -1.87 0.85
CA PRO A 77 5.19 -1.85 1.30
C PRO A 77 4.81 -3.09 2.13
N TYR A 78 5.65 -3.47 3.09
CA TYR A 78 5.31 -4.53 4.04
C TYR A 78 4.37 -3.98 5.12
N PRO A 79 3.32 -4.73 5.48
CA PRO A 79 2.49 -4.38 6.62
C PRO A 79 3.29 -4.45 7.93
N LEU A 80 2.98 -3.56 8.86
CA LEU A 80 3.53 -3.63 10.21
C LEU A 80 2.82 -4.75 10.99
N ALA A 81 3.56 -5.62 11.69
CA ALA A 81 2.98 -6.70 12.48
C ALA A 81 1.94 -6.19 13.50
N ALA A 82 2.23 -5.08 14.17
CA ALA A 82 1.29 -4.43 15.08
C ALA A 82 0.03 -3.91 14.37
N ALA A 83 0.12 -3.51 13.10
CA ALA A 83 -1.02 -3.08 12.32
C ALA A 83 -1.94 -4.26 11.95
N ILE A 84 -1.35 -5.41 11.60
CA ILE A 84 -2.07 -6.67 11.38
C ILE A 84 -2.79 -7.10 12.66
N GLN A 85 -2.08 -7.13 13.79
CA GLN A 85 -2.65 -7.54 15.07
C GLN A 85 -3.81 -6.64 15.48
N ASN A 86 -3.67 -5.31 15.33
CA ASN A 86 -4.74 -4.38 15.65
C ASN A 86 -6.03 -4.64 14.86
N VAL A 87 -5.94 -4.99 13.57
CA VAL A 87 -7.14 -5.31 12.77
C VAL A 87 -7.75 -6.63 13.21
N PHE A 88 -6.91 -7.63 13.46
CA PHE A 88 -7.36 -8.91 13.96
C PHE A 88 -8.10 -8.77 15.29
N ASP A 89 -7.55 -7.99 16.23
CA ASP A 89 -8.17 -7.73 17.54
C ASP A 89 -9.51 -6.97 17.41
N LEU A 90 -9.63 -6.06 16.42
CA LEU A 90 -10.89 -5.36 16.13
C LEU A 90 -11.98 -6.32 15.63
N ASP A 91 -11.62 -7.30 14.81
CA ASP A 91 -12.58 -8.30 14.33
C ASP A 91 -12.89 -9.36 15.40
N ALA A 92 -11.89 -9.78 16.17
CA ALA A 92 -12.11 -10.66 17.31
C ALA A 92 -12.94 -10.03 18.43
N GLY A 93 -12.87 -8.70 18.58
CA GLY A 93 -13.77 -7.94 19.46
C GLY A 93 -15.23 -7.97 19.01
N LYS A 94 -15.51 -8.21 17.71
CA LYS A 94 -16.87 -8.39 17.18
C LYS A 94 -17.33 -9.83 17.26
N ASP A 95 -16.45 -10.77 16.92
CA ASP A 95 -16.68 -12.21 17.03
C ASP A 95 -15.43 -12.92 17.56
N SER A 96 -15.46 -13.34 18.82
CA SER A 96 -14.32 -13.97 19.48
C SER A 96 -13.97 -15.34 18.90
N LYS A 97 -14.83 -15.94 18.08
CA LYS A 97 -14.55 -17.22 17.41
C LYS A 97 -13.41 -17.12 16.41
N VAL A 98 -13.15 -15.93 15.85
CA VAL A 98 -12.04 -15.67 14.92
C VAL A 98 -10.70 -16.17 15.48
N HIS A 99 -10.49 -16.10 16.80
CA HIS A 99 -9.28 -16.61 17.46
C HIS A 99 -9.05 -18.11 17.29
N ASN A 100 -10.11 -18.89 17.04
CA ASN A 100 -10.04 -20.33 16.87
C ASN A 100 -9.94 -20.74 15.39
N ASP A 101 -10.31 -19.82 14.48
CA ASP A 101 -10.50 -20.15 13.06
C ASP A 101 -9.29 -19.77 12.21
N VAL A 102 -8.61 -18.66 12.52
CA VAL A 102 -7.52 -18.13 11.69
C VAL A 102 -6.47 -17.39 12.52
N SER A 103 -5.20 -17.54 12.16
CA SER A 103 -4.11 -16.75 12.76
C SER A 103 -4.05 -15.34 12.14
N PRO A 104 -3.67 -14.29 12.87
CA PRO A 104 -3.59 -12.92 12.34
C PRO A 104 -2.78 -12.78 11.04
N LEU A 105 -1.72 -13.58 10.88
CA LEU A 105 -0.82 -13.55 9.72
C LEU A 105 -1.26 -14.44 8.57
N GLU A 106 -2.19 -15.38 8.80
CA GLU A 106 -2.57 -16.39 7.80
C GLU A 106 -3.17 -15.78 6.51
N PRO A 107 -3.98 -14.70 6.56
CA PRO A 107 -4.46 -14.04 5.36
C PRO A 107 -3.39 -13.24 4.59
N TRP A 108 -2.19 -13.08 5.14
CA TRP A 108 -1.15 -12.20 4.62
C TRP A 108 -0.05 -12.99 3.91
N ASP A 109 -0.26 -13.30 2.64
CA ASP A 109 0.79 -13.89 1.80
C ASP A 109 1.81 -12.82 1.36
N LEU A 110 2.95 -12.77 2.04
CA LEU A 110 4.04 -11.84 1.76
C LEU A 110 5.08 -12.39 0.77
N HIS A 111 4.90 -13.61 0.26
CA HIS A 111 5.89 -14.29 -0.58
C HIS A 111 6.24 -13.48 -1.83
N TYR A 112 5.23 -13.04 -2.59
CA TYR A 112 5.42 -12.30 -3.85
C TYR A 112 6.17 -10.98 -3.64
N LEU A 113 5.82 -10.23 -2.59
CA LEU A 113 6.52 -8.99 -2.26
C LEU A 113 7.97 -9.27 -1.86
N ARG A 114 8.22 -10.34 -1.08
CA ARG A 114 9.57 -10.73 -0.68
C ARG A 114 10.44 -11.12 -1.87
N VAL A 115 9.92 -11.89 -2.82
CA VAL A 115 10.66 -12.26 -4.04
C VAL A 115 11.07 -11.00 -4.83
N ILE A 116 10.18 -10.01 -4.95
CA ILE A 116 10.50 -8.74 -5.61
C ILE A 116 11.59 -7.97 -4.83
N ASP A 117 11.45 -7.88 -3.50
CA ASP A 117 12.41 -7.19 -2.65
C ASP A 117 13.80 -7.83 -2.69
N ASP A 118 13.87 -9.15 -2.49
CA ASP A 118 15.11 -9.94 -2.48
C ASP A 118 15.85 -9.88 -3.83
N SER A 119 15.15 -9.64 -4.95
CA SER A 119 15.76 -9.40 -6.26
C SER A 119 16.55 -8.08 -6.35
N GLY A 120 16.45 -7.22 -5.32
CA GLY A 120 17.03 -5.89 -5.26
C GLY A 120 16.25 -4.85 -6.08
N PHE A 121 15.06 -5.18 -6.59
CA PHE A 121 14.25 -4.29 -7.43
C PHE A 121 13.94 -2.96 -6.71
N ILE A 122 13.47 -3.04 -5.46
CA ILE A 122 13.07 -1.85 -4.69
C ILE A 122 14.29 -0.98 -4.38
N ASP A 123 15.39 -1.58 -3.92
CA ASP A 123 16.57 -0.80 -3.55
C ASP A 123 17.25 -0.15 -4.77
N LYS A 124 17.20 -0.77 -5.96
CA LYS A 124 17.66 -0.17 -7.22
C LYS A 124 16.84 1.07 -7.61
N LEU A 125 15.52 1.06 -7.41
CA LEU A 125 14.68 2.23 -7.71
C LEU A 125 15.11 3.47 -6.93
N TYR A 126 15.50 3.29 -5.66
CA TYR A 126 15.88 4.40 -4.77
C TYR A 126 17.37 4.73 -4.77
N ALA A 127 18.18 4.01 -5.55
CA ALA A 127 19.60 4.29 -5.73
C ALA A 127 19.88 5.15 -6.98
N ALA A 128 18.89 5.32 -7.86
CA ALA A 128 18.93 6.18 -9.04
C ALA A 128 18.64 7.65 -8.66
#